data_AF-A0A9X6TI36-F1
#
_entry.id   AF-A0A9X6TI36-F1
#
_cell.length_a   1.000
_cell.length_b   1.000
_cell.length_c   1.000
_cell.angle_alpha   90.00
_cell.angle_beta   90.00
_cell.angle_gamma   90.00
#
_symmetry.space_group_name_H-M   'P 1'
#
loop_
_entity.id
_entity.type
_entity.pdbx_description
1 polymer ?
#
loop_
_entity_poly.entity_id
_entity_poly.type
_entity_poly.pdbx_seq_one_letter_code
_entity_poly.pdbx_strand_id
1 'polypeptide(L)' 'MTIGMCLDYIHEYTSMKNPDGKQDDSRKANQSDFDAF' A
#
# COMPACT_ATOMS: atom_id res chain seq x y z
N MET A 1 -16.09 8.43 10.25
CA MET A 1 -14.71 8.04 9.88
C MET A 1 -14.72 7.74 8.39
N THR A 2 -14.09 8.57 7.56
CA THR A 2 -14.09 8.42 6.10
C THR A 2 -13.02 7.42 5.69
N ILE A 3 -13.23 6.73 4.56
CA ILE A 3 -12.26 5.77 4.01
C ILE A 3 -10.85 6.37 3.85
N GLY A 4 -10.75 7.68 3.55
CA GLY A 4 -9.47 8.39 3.48
C GLY A 4 -8.67 8.30 4.78
N MET A 5 -9.31 8.51 5.93
CA MET A 5 -8.62 8.40 7.22
C MET A 5 -8.15 6.97 7.52
N CYS A 6 -8.87 5.96 7.04
CA CYS A 6 -8.46 4.57 7.20
C CYS A 6 -7.23 4.24 6.34
N LEU A 7 -7.18 4.76 5.10
CA LEU A 7 -6.05 4.56 4.19
C LEU A 7 -4.80 5.29 4.69
N ASP A 8 -4.96 6.50 5.22
CA ASP A 8 -3.86 7.27 5.83
C ASP A 8 -3.27 6.54 7.04
N TYR A 9 -4.10 5.93 7.89
CA TYR A 9 -3.64 5.12 9.02
C TYR A 9 -2.85 3.89 8.57
N ILE A 10 -3.30 3.19 7.54
CA ILE A 10 -2.60 2.02 6.98
C ILE A 10 -1.25 2.44 6.38
N HIS A 11 -1.22 3.59 5.70
CA HIS A 11 -0.01 4.14 5.13
C HIS A 11 0.99 4.52 6.23
N GLU A 12 0.55 5.24 7.26
CA GLU A 12 1.37 5.64 8.41
C GLU A 12 1.93 4.41 9.16
N TYR A 13 1.07 3.42 9.42
CA TYR A 13 1.48 2.16 10.05
C TYR A 13 2.53 1.41 9.23
N THR A 14 2.35 1.36 7.91
CA THR A 14 3.27 0.66 7.00
C THR A 14 4.61 1.39 6.88
N SER A 15 4.60 2.73 6.90
CA SER A 15 5.81 3.57 6.91
C SER A 15 6.59 3.45 8.21
N MET A 16 5.91 3.41 9.38
CA MET A 16 6.58 3.26 10.67
C MET A 16 7.18 1.85 10.87
N LYS A 17 6.54 0.82 10.31
CA LYS A 17 6.97 -0.58 10.48
C LYS A 17 8.14 -0.97 9.57
N ASN A 18 8.37 -0.24 8.48
CA ASN A 18 9.49 -0.45 7.54
C ASN A 18 10.40 0.79 7.48
N PRO A 19 11.22 1.05 8.50
CA PRO A 19 12.11 2.21 8.57
C PRO A 19 13.21 2.20 7.49
N ASP A 20 13.58 1.03 6.96
CA ASP A 20 14.65 0.86 5.96
C ASP A 20 14.19 0.99 4.50
N GLY A 21 12.94 1.40 4.25
CA GLY A 21 12.46 1.71 2.89
C GLY A 21 12.46 0.53 1.91
N LYS A 22 12.76 -0.69 2.37
CA LYS A 22 12.47 -1.92 1.64
C LYS A 22 10.96 -2.08 1.64
N GLN A 23 10.29 -1.40 0.71
CA GLN A 23 8.99 -1.84 0.25
C GLN A 23 9.15 -3.33 -0.02
N ASP A 24 8.35 -4.13 0.69
CA ASP A 24 8.19 -5.54 0.43
C ASP A 24 8.20 -5.72 -1.10
N ASP A 25 9.04 -6.62 -1.62
CA ASP A 25 9.25 -6.85 -3.07
C ASP A 25 7.95 -7.33 -3.78
N SER A 26 6.82 -7.26 -3.09
CA SER A 26 5.49 -7.29 -3.64
C SER A 26 5.26 -6.08 -4.55
N ARG A 27 5.52 -6.32 -5.84
CA ARG A 27 5.04 -5.52 -6.97
C ARG A 27 3.64 -4.97 -6.68
N LYS A 28 3.47 -3.64 -6.78
CA LYS A 28 2.14 -3.02 -6.80
C LYS A 28 1.37 -3.56 -8.01
N ALA A 29 0.15 -4.05 -7.77
CA ALA A 29 -0.75 -4.43 -8.85
C ALA A 29 -1.01 -3.21 -9.75
N ASN A 30 -0.96 -3.43 -11.06
CA ASN A 30 -1.19 -2.39 -12.05
C ASN A 30 -2.49 -2.66 -12.82
N GLN A 31 -2.99 -1.67 -13.58
CA GLN A 31 -4.24 -1.81 -14.33
C GLN A 31 -4.25 -3.06 -15.24
N SER A 32 -3.09 -3.38 -15.85
CA SER A 32 -2.91 -4.56 -16.68
C SER A 32 -3.14 -5.89 -15.96
N ASP A 33 -2.96 -5.94 -14.63
CA ASP A 33 -3.26 -7.12 -13.83
C ASP A 33 -4.78 -7.30 -13.63
N PHE A 34 -5.54 -6.21 -13.63
CA PHE A 34 -7.00 -6.25 -13.54
C PHE A 34 -7.65 -6.50 -14.90
N ASP A 35 -7.06 -5.98 -15.98
CA ASP A 35 -7.55 -6.19 -17.35
C ASP A 35 -7.31 -7.64 -17.84
N ALA A 36 -6.43 -8.39 -17.16
CA ALA A 36 -6.10 -9.78 -17.47
C ALA A 36 -6.99 -10.82 -16.73
N PHE A 37 -7.92 -10.38 -15.89
CA PHE A 37 -8.97 -11.22 -15.27
C PHE A 37 -10.16 -11.41 -16.21
#